data_AF-A0A1Q7BC86-F1
#
_entry.id   AF-A0A1Q7BC86-F1
#
_cell.length_a   1.000
_cell.length_b   1.000
_cell.length_c   1.000
_cell.angle_alpha   90.00
_cell.angle_beta   90.00
_cell.angle_gamma   90.00
#
_symmetry.space_group_name_H-M   'P 1'
#
loop_
_entity.id
_entity.type
_entity.pdbx_description
1 polymer ?
#
loop_
_entity_poly.entity_id
_entity_poly.type
_entity_poly.pdbx_seq_one_letter_code
_entity_poly.pdbx_strand_id
1 'polypeptide(L)' 'MFGLGWMELLLILIIVLIVFGAGKLPQIGEGVGKAVKGFKKSVFEPEPQQVTDQQITPHTEVPPTPAGVKPAGDHPQGM' A
#
# COMPACT_ATOMS: atom_id res chain seq x y z
N MET A 1 9.08 -42.79 17.63
CA MET A 1 8.67 -41.42 18.01
C MET A 1 7.86 -40.89 16.84
N PHE A 2 6.54 -40.77 16.98
CA PHE A 2 5.63 -40.29 15.94
C PHE A 2 5.98 -38.82 15.64
N GLY A 3 6.82 -38.60 14.62
CA GLY A 3 7.05 -37.26 14.10
C GLY A 3 5.77 -36.79 13.44
N LEU A 4 5.26 -35.63 13.84
CA LEU A 4 4.19 -34.95 13.11
C LEU A 4 4.65 -34.80 11.66
N GLY A 5 4.17 -35.69 10.80
CA GLY A 5 4.44 -35.65 9.39
C GLY A 5 3.68 -34.50 8.74
N TRP A 6 4.06 -34.19 7.51
CA TRP A 6 3.29 -33.28 6.66
C TRP A 6 1.80 -33.68 6.57
N MET A 7 1.51 -34.99 6.66
CA MET A 7 0.15 -35.52 6.57
C MET A 7 -0.71 -35.22 7.80
N GLU A 8 -0.19 -35.40 9.02
CA GLU A 8 -0.88 -34.97 10.24
C GLU A 8 -1.10 -33.44 10.28
N LEU A 9 -0.10 -32.66 9.84
CA LEU A 9 -0.24 -31.20 9.78
C LEU A 9 -1.35 -30.78 8.81
N LEU A 10 -1.44 -31.42 7.64
CA LEU A 10 -2.54 -31.21 6.69
C LEU A 10 -3.90 -31.62 7.26
N LEU A 11 -3.98 -32.73 8.00
CA LEU A 11 -5.22 -33.17 8.64
C LEU A 11 -5.72 -32.13 9.66
N ILE A 12 -4.82 -31.62 10.49
CA ILE A 12 -5.14 -30.55 11.45
C ILE A 12 -5.56 -29.28 10.70
N LEU A 13 -4.86 -28.91 9.63
CA LEU A 13 -5.19 -27.76 8.80
C LEU A 13 -6.61 -27.87 8.23
N ILE A 14 -7.02 -29.04 7.74
CA ILE A 14 -8.38 -29.28 7.25
C ILE A 14 -9.42 -29.07 8.34
N ILE A 15 -9.18 -29.58 9.56
CA ILE A 15 -10.11 -29.39 10.69
C ILE A 15 -10.23 -27.89 11.03
N VAL A 16 -9.12 -27.17 11.07
CA VAL A 16 -9.11 -25.72 11.30
C VAL A 16 -9.86 -24.99 10.18
N LEU A 17 -9.68 -25.38 8.92
CA LEU A 17 -10.42 -24.81 7.79
C LEU A 17 -11.91 -25.07 7.87
N ILE A 18 -12.36 -26.19 8.43
CA ILE A 18 -13.78 -26.48 8.63
C ILE A 18 -14.36 -25.58 9.75
N VAL A 19 -13.65 -25.43 10.86
CA VAL A 19 -14.11 -24.63 12.01
C VAL A 19 -14.11 -23.14 11.70
N PHE A 20 -13.01 -22.63 11.13
CA PHE A 20 -12.83 -21.21 10.85
C PHE A 20 -13.28 -20.80 9.44
N GLY A 21 -13.36 -21.74 8.50
CA GLY A 21 -13.64 -21.48 7.08
C GLY A 21 -12.37 -21.18 6.26
N ALA A 22 -12.40 -21.55 4.97
CA ALA A 22 -11.28 -21.37 4.05
C ALA A 22 -10.85 -19.91 3.81
N GLY A 23 -11.74 -18.95 4.04
CA GLY A 23 -11.44 -17.52 3.85
C GLY A 23 -10.78 -16.84 5.06
N LYS A 24 -10.98 -17.36 6.30
CA LYS A 24 -10.49 -16.68 7.52
C LYS A 24 -8.99 -16.83 7.71
N LEU A 25 -8.42 -17.99 7.37
CA LEU A 25 -6.98 -18.23 7.47
C LEU A 25 -6.15 -17.30 6.56
N PRO A 26 -6.45 -17.15 5.26
CA PRO A 26 -5.79 -16.17 4.39
C PRO A 26 -5.96 -14.73 4.88
N GLN A 27 -7.16 -14.36 5.33
CA GLN A 27 -7.45 -13.01 5.81
C GLN A 27 -6.58 -12.60 7.00
N ILE A 28 -6.37 -13.51 7.96
CA ILE A 28 -5.47 -13.29 9.11
C ILE A 28 -4.00 -13.36 8.65
N GLY A 29 -3.68 -14.31 7.75
CA GLY A 29 -2.35 -14.51 7.20
C GLY A 29 -1.81 -13.30 6.44
N GLU A 30 -2.65 -12.55 5.73
CA GLU A 30 -2.24 -11.32 5.05
C GLU A 30 -1.78 -10.24 6.04
N GLY A 31 -2.51 -10.05 7.14
CA GLY A 31 -2.15 -9.09 8.19
C GLY A 31 -0.84 -9.46 8.88
N VAL A 32 -0.72 -10.72 9.31
CA VAL A 32 0.50 -11.25 9.93
C VAL A 32 1.67 -11.22 8.93
N GLY A 33 1.44 -11.58 7.67
CA GLY A 33 2.47 -11.60 6.64
C GLY A 33 3.04 -10.20 6.35
N LYS A 34 2.19 -9.17 6.30
CA LYS A 34 2.63 -7.77 6.17
C LYS A 34 3.45 -7.33 7.39
N ALA A 35 3.01 -7.68 8.60
CA ALA A 35 3.75 -7.37 9.84
C ALA A 35 5.11 -8.06 9.89
N VAL A 36 5.17 -9.35 9.57
CA VAL A 36 6.42 -10.13 9.52
C VAL A 36 7.34 -9.61 8.42
N LYS A 37 6.81 -9.25 7.25
CA LYS A 37 7.60 -8.66 6.16
C LYS A 37 8.21 -7.32 6.57
N GLY A 38 7.44 -6.44 7.21
CA GLY A 38 7.93 -5.19 7.76
C GLY A 38 9.00 -5.40 8.84
N PHE A 39 8.74 -6.30 9.79
CA PHE A 39 9.70 -6.65 10.84
C PHE A 39 11.00 -7.19 10.27
N LYS A 40 10.93 -8.11 9.30
CA LYS A 40 12.13 -8.64 8.63
C LYS A 40 12.92 -7.53 7.94
N LYS A 41 12.24 -6.63 7.23
CA LYS A 41 12.89 -5.50 6.54
C LYS A 41 13.65 -4.61 7.53
N SER A 42 13.05 -4.28 8.68
CA SER A 42 13.69 -3.44 9.69
C SER A 42 14.84 -4.12 10.44
N VAL A 43 14.78 -5.44 10.61
CA VAL A 43 15.78 -6.19 11.40
C VAL A 43 16.97 -6.65 10.56
N PHE A 44 16.74 -7.01 9.29
CA PHE A 44 17.75 -7.65 8.45
C PHE A 44 18.36 -6.73 7.38
N GLU A 45 17.83 -5.52 7.18
CA GLU A 45 18.29 -4.61 6.12
C GLU A 45 19.01 -3.41 6.74
N PRO A 46 20.35 -3.27 6.57
CA PRO A 46 21.05 -2.04 6.93
C PRO A 46 20.68 -0.96 5.91
N GLU A 47 20.21 0.20 6.37
CA GLU A 47 19.74 1.30 5.50
C GLU A 47 20.78 1.61 4.40
N PRO A 48 20.36 1.58 3.12
CA PRO A 48 20.07 2.85 2.48
C PRO A 48 18.87 2.86 1.52
N GLN A 49 18.33 4.07 1.39
CA GLN A 49 17.43 4.61 0.38
C GLN A 49 16.02 4.01 0.23
N GLN A 50 15.07 4.85 0.64
CA GLN A 50 13.66 4.73 0.37
C GLN A 50 13.38 4.70 -1.13
N VAL A 51 12.73 3.64 -1.61
CA VAL A 51 11.77 3.78 -2.70
C VAL A 51 10.40 3.81 -2.05
N THR A 52 10.02 5.03 -1.69
CA THR A 52 8.64 5.40 -1.48
C THR A 52 7.92 5.21 -2.83
N ASP A 53 7.15 4.14 -2.96
CA ASP A 53 6.03 4.10 -3.90
C ASP A 53 4.96 5.11 -3.43
N GLN A 54 5.29 6.40 -3.48
CA GLN A 54 4.29 7.41 -3.76
C GLN A 54 4.14 7.41 -5.27
N GLN A 55 3.11 6.71 -5.73
CA GLN A 55 2.46 7.09 -6.96
C GLN A 55 1.89 8.49 -6.75
N ILE A 56 2.73 9.49 -7.01
CA ILE A 56 2.32 10.82 -7.41
C ILE A 56 1.57 10.61 -8.73
N THR A 57 0.28 10.92 -8.75
CA THR A 57 -0.50 11.06 -9.99
C THR A 57 0.26 11.90 -11.02
N PRO A 58 0.26 11.50 -12.29
CA PRO A 58 0.17 12.50 -13.36
C PRO A 58 -1.12 12.26 -14.12
N HIS A 59 -2.16 13.02 -13.76
CA HIS A 59 -3.12 13.44 -14.75
C HIS A 59 -2.32 14.12 -15.87
N THR A 60 -2.37 13.52 -17.04
CA THR A 60 -2.17 14.16 -18.33
C THR A 60 -2.86 15.53 -18.34
N GLU A 61 -2.10 16.60 -18.60
CA GLU A 61 -2.37 17.59 -19.66
C GLU A 61 -1.73 18.94 -19.32
N VAL A 62 -0.79 19.35 -20.16
CA VAL A 62 -0.19 20.68 -20.20
C VAL A 62 -1.12 21.57 -21.03
N PRO A 63 -1.62 22.68 -20.48
CA PRO A 63 -1.65 23.90 -21.29
C PRO A 63 -1.01 25.07 -20.53
N PRO A 64 0.11 25.64 -21.04
CA PRO A 64 0.62 26.92 -20.63
C PRO A 64 0.05 27.96 -21.58
N THR A 65 -1.04 28.64 -21.22
CA THR A 65 -1.37 29.96 -21.79
C THR A 65 -2.26 30.75 -20.82
N PRO A 66 -1.69 31.57 -19.93
CA PRO A 66 -2.37 32.75 -19.43
C PRO A 66 -2.17 33.88 -20.45
N ALA A 67 -2.78 33.77 -21.64
CA ALA A 67 -3.02 34.93 -22.50
C ALA A 67 -4.31 35.60 -22.01
N GLY A 68 -4.18 36.52 -21.07
CA GLY A 68 -5.34 37.21 -20.54
C GLY A 68 -5.13 38.08 -19.30
N VAL A 69 -3.93 38.65 -19.09
CA VAL A 69 -3.85 39.85 -18.25
C VAL A 69 -4.40 41.00 -19.10
N LYS A 70 -5.71 41.26 -18.95
CA LYS A 70 -6.32 42.51 -19.45
C LYS A 70 -5.52 43.69 -18.87
N PRO A 71 -5.10 44.67 -19.69
CA PRO A 71 -4.36 45.81 -19.20
C PRO A 71 -5.22 46.63 -18.25
N ALA A 72 -4.55 47.18 -17.24
CA ALA A 72 -5.04 48.15 -16.27
C ALA A 72 -6.14 49.07 -16.85
N GLY A 73 -7.35 48.94 -16.31
CA GLY A 73 -8.38 49.97 -16.42
C GLY A 73 -8.06 51.05 -15.41
N ASP A 74 -7.33 52.07 -15.84
CA ASP A 74 -7.22 53.36 -15.15
C ASP A 74 -8.64 53.91 -14.94
N HIS A 75 -9.06 53.99 -13.67
CA HIS A 75 -10.23 54.77 -13.29
C HIS A 75 -9.77 56.20 -13.02
N PRO A 76 -10.16 57.19 -13.83
CA PRO A 76 -9.96 58.59 -13.47
C PRO A 76 -10.86 58.90 -12.27
N GLN A 77 -10.25 59.12 -11.09
CA GLN A 77 -10.91 59.85 -10.01
C GLN A 77 -10.95 61.32 -10.42
N GLY A 78 -12.07 61.71 -11.03
CA GLY A 78 -12.42 63.09 -11.30
C GLY A 78 -13.86 63.33 -10.86
N MET A 79 -13.99 64.29 -9.95
CA MET A 79 -15.20 64.97 -9.43
C MET A 79 -15.97 64.26 -8.31
#